data_AF-A0A811KI88-F1
#
_entry.id   AF-A0A811KI88-F1
#
_cell.length_a   1.000
_cell.length_b   1.000
_cell.length_c   1.000
_cell.angle_alpha   90.00
_cell.angle_beta   90.00
_cell.angle_gamma   90.00
#
_symmetry.space_group_name_H-M   'P 1'
#
loop_
_entity.id
_entity.type
_entity.pdbx_description
1 polymer ?
#
loop_
_entity_poly.entity_id
_entity_poly.type
_entity_poly.pdbx_seq_one_letter_code
_entity_poly.pdbx_strand_id
1 'polypeptide(L)'
;MAEFPNLGSHCAISSCNLLDFLPFKCYKCDKEFCIEHFKCDQHECGIKDVRVPVCPLCQQPVPVGKNESADMVVGQHIDNDCKSDPAQKKRTYQHRCTKKGCKKREVVQFTCPDCRNNFCVRHRHGDDHDCEGNSDPRSPVNNHDLDYELARQLQEQENRMIRRRNPPQREEQQICCIS
;
A
#
# COMPACT_ATOMS: atom_id res chain seq x y z
N MET A 1 22.75 -6.97 73.39
CA MET A 1 21.46 -7.03 72.68
C MET A 1 21.35 -5.72 71.92
N ALA A 2 21.42 -5.76 70.59
CA ALA A 2 21.23 -4.56 69.77
C ALA A 2 19.78 -4.54 69.31
N GLU A 3 18.98 -3.71 69.95
CA GLU A 3 17.65 -3.31 69.53
C GLU A 3 17.79 -2.25 68.43
N PHE A 4 17.31 -2.53 67.23
CA PHE A 4 17.29 -1.60 66.09
C PHE A 4 15.90 -0.95 66.02
N PRO A 5 15.68 0.25 66.57
CA PRO A 5 14.32 0.70 66.86
C PRO A 5 13.55 1.26 65.64
N ASN A 6 14.17 1.36 64.45
CA ASN A 6 13.61 2.11 63.32
C ASN A 6 13.99 1.52 61.94
N LEU A 7 13.87 0.21 61.73
CA LEU A 7 14.09 -0.40 60.41
C LEU A 7 12.76 -0.73 59.74
N GLY A 8 12.50 -0.12 58.58
CA GLY A 8 11.31 -0.32 57.77
C GLY A 8 10.39 0.91 57.71
N SER A 9 9.46 0.92 56.76
CA SER A 9 8.44 1.96 56.63
C SER A 9 7.04 1.34 56.62
N HIS A 10 6.05 2.09 57.10
CA HIS A 10 4.66 1.65 57.09
C HIS A 10 4.01 1.89 55.72
N CYS A 11 3.16 0.96 55.31
CA CYS A 11 2.32 1.12 54.12
C CYS A 11 1.42 2.36 54.25
N ALA A 12 1.43 3.24 53.25
CA ALA A 12 0.66 4.48 53.22
C ALA A 12 -0.86 4.29 53.09
N ILE A 13 -1.34 3.04 52.93
CA ILE A 13 -2.76 2.73 52.98
C ILE A 13 -3.22 2.64 54.44
N SER A 14 -4.18 3.49 54.80
CA SER A 14 -4.71 3.62 56.16
C SER A 14 -5.30 2.32 56.73
N SER A 15 -5.81 1.43 55.88
CA SER A 15 -6.36 0.13 56.29
C SER A 15 -5.32 -0.98 56.45
N CYS A 16 -4.11 -0.82 55.92
CA CYS A 16 -3.06 -1.83 55.98
C CYS A 16 -2.03 -1.49 57.08
N ASN A 17 -1.45 -0.29 57.03
CA ASN A 17 -0.42 0.22 57.95
C ASN A 17 0.70 -0.78 58.30
N LEU A 18 0.94 -1.78 57.45
CA LEU A 18 1.92 -2.84 57.67
C LEU A 18 3.33 -2.26 57.61
N LEU A 19 4.16 -2.57 58.61
CA LEU A 19 5.58 -2.25 58.61
C LEU A 19 6.31 -3.20 57.67
N ASP A 20 6.84 -2.69 56.57
CA ASP A 20 7.62 -3.46 55.59
C ASP A 20 9.09 -3.05 55.67
N PHE A 21 9.99 -4.03 55.72
CA PHE A 21 11.44 -3.78 55.78
C PHE A 21 12.01 -3.43 54.40
N LEU A 22 11.25 -3.70 53.32
CA LEU A 22 11.56 -3.28 51.95
C LEU A 22 10.42 -2.42 51.40
N PRO A 23 10.32 -1.14 51.83
CA PRO A 23 9.25 -0.27 51.38
C PRO A 23 9.35 0.02 49.88
N PHE A 24 8.27 -0.25 49.15
CA PHE A 24 8.16 0.02 47.72
C PHE A 24 7.60 1.42 47.49
N LYS A 25 8.34 2.26 46.77
CA LYS A 25 7.86 3.58 46.36
C LYS A 25 7.08 3.48 45.06
N CYS A 26 5.86 4.03 45.05
CA CYS A 26 5.09 4.16 43.82
C CYS A 26 5.70 5.25 42.94
N TYR A 27 6.04 4.93 41.69
CA TYR A 27 6.62 5.87 40.71
C TYR A 27 5.71 7.03 40.33
N LYS A 28 4.41 6.95 40.66
CA LYS A 28 3.42 7.98 40.34
C LYS A 28 3.16 8.93 41.49
N CYS A 29 2.95 8.40 42.69
CA CYS A 29 2.52 9.22 43.84
C CYS A 29 3.59 9.36 44.93
N ASP A 30 4.77 8.77 44.74
CA ASP A 30 5.95 8.81 45.63
C ASP A 30 5.70 8.34 47.07
N LYS A 31 4.56 7.68 47.33
CA LYS A 31 4.22 7.07 48.62
C LYS A 31 4.82 5.67 48.75
N GLU A 32 5.10 5.29 49.99
CA GLU A 32 5.65 3.98 50.37
C GLU A 32 4.53 2.97 50.65
N PHE A 33 4.66 1.76 50.10
CA PHE A 33 3.70 0.68 50.23
C PHE A 33 4.39 -0.64 50.52
N CYS A 34 3.67 -1.57 51.17
CA CYS A 34 4.13 -2.94 51.33
C CYS A 34 4.00 -3.74 50.03
N ILE A 35 4.55 -4.95 50.02
CA ILE A 35 4.52 -5.87 48.86
C ILE A 35 3.12 -6.19 48.32
N GLU A 36 2.08 -6.06 49.13
CA GLU A 36 0.70 -6.32 48.68
C GLU A 36 0.01 -5.09 48.09
N HIS A 37 0.56 -3.89 48.29
CA HIS A 37 -0.10 -2.63 47.96
C HIS A 37 0.71 -1.70 47.03
N PHE A 38 1.87 -2.16 46.54
CA PHE A 38 2.76 -1.37 45.69
C PHE A 38 2.21 -1.08 44.28
N LYS A 39 1.26 -1.87 43.77
CA LYS A 39 0.67 -1.64 42.43
C LYS A 39 -0.28 -0.45 42.45
N CYS A 40 -0.29 0.35 41.38
CA CYS A 40 -1.12 1.55 41.27
C CYS A 40 -2.63 1.28 41.36
N ASP A 41 -3.09 0.07 41.06
CA ASP A 41 -4.50 -0.34 41.20
C ASP A 41 -4.88 -0.74 42.63
N GLN A 42 -3.89 -0.98 43.50
CA GLN A 42 -4.09 -1.46 44.88
C GLN A 42 -4.05 -0.31 45.90
N HIS A 43 -3.81 0.92 45.46
CA HIS A 43 -3.93 2.14 46.26
C HIS A 43 -4.63 3.22 45.45
N GLU A 44 -5.17 4.24 46.12
CA GLU A 44 -5.76 5.40 45.45
C GLU A 44 -4.65 6.28 44.84
N CYS A 45 -4.08 5.82 43.73
CA CYS A 45 -3.09 6.56 42.98
C CYS A 45 -3.78 7.71 42.23
N GLY A 46 -3.67 8.93 42.77
CA GLY A 46 -4.30 10.13 42.20
C GLY A 46 -3.85 10.47 40.76
N ILE A 47 -2.82 9.81 40.24
CA ILE A 47 -2.37 9.94 38.86
C ILE A 47 -2.87 8.74 38.04
N LYS A 48 -3.83 9.01 37.15
CA LYS A 48 -4.31 8.06 36.15
C LYS A 48 -3.34 8.02 34.97
N ASP A 49 -2.99 6.83 34.49
CA ASP A 49 -2.21 6.69 33.26
C ASP A 49 -3.03 7.19 32.07
N VAL A 50 -2.71 8.38 31.56
CA VAL A 50 -3.19 8.82 30.26
C VAL A 50 -2.24 8.23 29.22
N ARG A 51 -2.62 7.09 28.65
CA ARG A 51 -1.87 6.51 27.53
C ARG A 51 -2.14 7.33 26.28
N VAL A 52 -1.12 8.00 25.78
CA VAL A 52 -1.20 8.79 24.55
C VAL A 52 -0.89 7.88 23.36
N PRO A 53 -1.81 7.73 22.39
CA PRO A 53 -1.53 6.96 21.19
C PRO A 53 -0.44 7.64 20.35
N VAL A 54 0.33 6.84 19.64
CA VAL A 54 1.39 7.33 18.74
C VAL A 54 0.90 7.20 17.31
N CYS A 55 1.14 8.22 16.49
CA CYS A 55 0.83 8.15 15.06
C CYS A 55 1.77 7.14 14.35
N PRO A 56 1.25 6.18 13.57
CA PRO A 56 2.08 5.19 12.88
C PRO A 56 2.93 5.76 11.74
N LEU A 57 2.64 6.98 11.25
CA LEU A 57 3.36 7.59 10.13
C LEU A 57 4.51 8.50 10.59
N CYS A 58 4.26 9.36 11.58
CA CYS A 58 5.26 10.35 12.05
C CYS A 58 5.92 9.95 13.38
N GLN A 59 5.42 8.91 14.05
CA GLN A 59 5.86 8.49 15.38
C GLN A 59 5.71 9.58 16.46
N GLN A 60 4.92 10.63 16.21
CA GLN A 60 4.63 11.66 17.21
C GLN A 60 3.44 11.24 18.08
N PRO A 61 3.47 11.56 19.39
CA PRO A 61 2.34 11.34 20.28
C PRO A 61 1.16 12.22 19.85
N VAL A 62 -0.02 11.62 19.73
CA VAL A 62 -1.25 12.31 19.33
C VAL A 62 -2.10 12.56 20.58
N PRO A 63 -2.25 13.81 21.05
CA PRO A 63 -3.04 14.12 22.25
C PRO A 63 -4.52 13.79 22.04
N VAL A 64 -5.11 13.01 22.95
CA VAL A 64 -6.54 12.65 22.91
C VAL A 64 -7.29 13.38 24.02
N GLY A 65 -8.38 14.09 23.67
CA GLY A 65 -9.22 14.79 24.62
C GLY A 65 -10.05 13.86 25.51
N LYS A 66 -10.55 14.40 26.62
CA LYS A 66 -11.51 13.69 27.48
C LYS A 66 -12.81 13.50 26.68
N ASN A 67 -13.17 12.25 26.39
CA ASN A 67 -14.33 11.80 25.58
C ASN A 67 -14.09 11.64 24.07
N GLU A 68 -12.86 11.68 23.60
CA GLU A 68 -12.53 11.36 22.20
C GLU A 68 -11.92 9.96 22.09
N SER A 69 -12.22 9.24 21.00
CA SER A 69 -11.61 7.93 20.76
C SER A 69 -10.22 8.11 20.14
N ALA A 70 -9.25 7.32 20.62
CA ALA A 70 -7.88 7.36 20.12
C ALA A 70 -7.80 7.16 18.60
N ASP A 71 -8.59 6.23 18.05
CA ASP A 71 -8.62 5.96 16.61
C ASP A 71 -9.07 7.16 15.78
N MET A 72 -10.11 7.88 16.22
CA MET A 72 -10.60 9.06 15.49
C MET A 72 -9.59 10.20 15.51
N VAL A 73 -8.97 10.47 16.67
CA VAL A 73 -8.00 11.56 16.81
C VAL A 73 -6.72 11.25 16.04
N VAL A 74 -6.25 10.01 16.07
CA VAL A 74 -5.10 9.57 15.26
C VAL A 74 -5.42 9.64 13.77
N GLY A 75 -6.63 9.27 13.35
CA GLY A 75 -7.10 9.40 11.97
C GLY A 75 -7.11 10.86 11.51
N GLN A 76 -7.71 11.76 12.30
CA GLN A 76 -7.74 13.19 11.99
C GLN A 76 -6.33 13.79 11.90
N HIS A 77 -5.43 13.38 12.80
CA HIS A 77 -4.03 13.77 12.73
C HIS A 77 -3.39 13.30 11.42
N ILE A 78 -3.55 12.02 11.05
CA ILE A 78 -3.02 11.46 9.80
C ILE A 78 -3.50 12.27 8.60
N ASP A 79 -4.78 12.62 8.58
CA ASP A 79 -5.39 13.32 7.46
C ASP A 79 -4.95 14.78 7.38
N ASN A 80 -4.88 15.54 8.48
CA ASN A 80 -4.75 17.00 8.41
C ASN A 80 -3.44 17.57 8.97
N ASP A 81 -2.91 16.97 10.02
CA ASP A 81 -1.84 17.55 10.85
C ASP A 81 -0.52 16.77 10.77
N CYS A 82 -0.52 15.61 10.10
CA CYS A 82 0.64 14.74 10.02
C CYS A 82 1.72 15.31 9.09
N LYS A 83 2.93 15.47 9.63
CA LYS A 83 4.09 16.04 8.92
C LYS A 83 4.95 15.00 8.22
N SER A 84 4.57 13.73 8.24
CA SER A 84 5.30 12.65 7.55
C SER A 84 5.35 12.89 6.04
N ASP A 85 6.44 12.50 5.38
CA ASP A 85 6.57 12.51 3.91
C ASP A 85 5.33 11.91 3.18
N PRO A 86 4.76 10.76 3.60
CA PRO A 86 3.53 10.23 3.00
C PRO A 86 2.29 11.12 3.19
N ALA A 87 2.21 11.89 4.29
CA ALA A 87 1.07 12.77 4.58
C ALA A 87 1.20 14.15 3.89
N GLN A 88 2.44 14.63 3.69
CA GLN A 88 2.75 15.89 3.01
C GLN A 88 2.56 15.82 1.48
N LYS A 89 2.60 14.62 0.88
CA LYS A 89 2.35 14.39 -0.57
C LYS A 89 0.89 14.54 -0.99
N LYS A 90 0.10 15.37 -0.29
CA LYS A 90 -1.26 15.84 -0.66
C LYS A 90 -1.37 16.62 -1.97
N ARG A 91 -0.31 16.68 -2.79
CA ARG A 91 -0.48 16.94 -4.21
C ARG A 91 -0.98 15.64 -4.87
N THR A 92 -2.16 15.18 -4.48
CA THR A 92 -2.76 13.93 -4.98
C THR A 92 -3.07 14.02 -6.47
N TYR A 93 -3.10 15.22 -7.07
CA TYR A 93 -3.44 15.42 -8.47
C TYR A 93 -2.45 16.36 -9.16
N GLN A 94 -1.21 15.90 -9.32
CA GLN A 94 -0.12 16.67 -9.92
C GLN A 94 -0.15 16.68 -11.44
N HIS A 95 -0.58 15.58 -12.06
CA HIS A 95 -0.35 15.33 -13.47
C HIS A 95 -1.50 15.87 -14.31
N ARG A 96 -1.33 17.08 -14.88
CA ARG A 96 -2.33 17.76 -15.68
C ARG A 96 -2.35 17.23 -17.11
N CYS A 97 -3.54 16.95 -17.61
CA CYS A 97 -3.76 16.59 -19.01
C CYS A 97 -3.41 17.74 -19.97
N THR A 98 -2.60 17.45 -20.99
CA THR A 98 -2.16 18.40 -22.03
C THR A 98 -3.19 18.58 -23.14
N LYS A 99 -4.19 17.69 -23.27
CA LYS A 99 -5.23 17.81 -24.31
C LYS A 99 -5.98 19.14 -24.17
N LYS A 100 -6.10 19.88 -25.28
CA LYS A 100 -6.85 21.15 -25.35
C LYS A 100 -8.28 20.93 -24.83
N GLY A 101 -8.73 21.82 -23.95
CA GLY A 101 -10.06 21.74 -23.32
C GLY A 101 -10.18 20.76 -22.14
N CYS A 102 -9.16 19.96 -21.82
CA CYS A 102 -9.18 19.08 -20.66
C CYS A 102 -8.58 19.74 -19.41
N LYS A 103 -9.31 19.76 -18.30
CA LYS A 103 -8.86 20.31 -17.00
C LYS A 103 -8.54 19.22 -15.96
N LYS A 104 -8.58 17.94 -16.37
CA LYS A 104 -8.36 16.81 -15.47
C LYS A 104 -6.90 16.71 -15.04
N ARG A 105 -6.72 16.29 -13.80
CA ARG A 105 -5.42 16.00 -13.19
C ARG A 105 -5.50 14.60 -12.60
N GLU A 106 -4.44 13.84 -12.74
CA GLU A 106 -4.35 12.46 -12.24
C GLU A 106 -3.30 12.35 -11.13
N VAL A 107 -3.46 11.32 -10.30
CA VAL A 107 -2.49 10.94 -9.26
C VAL A 107 -1.23 10.33 -9.86
N VAL A 108 -1.40 9.64 -10.98
CA VAL A 108 -0.35 8.92 -11.68
C VAL A 108 -0.03 9.62 -13.00
N GLN A 109 1.22 9.61 -13.41
CA GLN A 109 1.65 10.18 -14.68
C GLN A 109 1.36 9.22 -15.83
N PHE A 110 0.47 9.59 -16.76
CA PHE A 110 0.30 8.90 -18.04
C PHE A 110 1.00 9.70 -19.15
N THR A 111 2.18 9.25 -19.55
CA THR A 111 2.97 9.88 -20.62
C THR A 111 2.74 9.11 -21.92
N CYS A 112 2.36 9.80 -23.00
CA CYS A 112 2.25 9.20 -24.32
C CYS A 112 3.65 8.76 -24.81
N PRO A 113 3.84 7.54 -25.33
CA PRO A 113 5.13 7.08 -25.82
C PRO A 113 5.60 7.87 -27.06
N ASP A 114 4.68 8.31 -27.91
CA ASP A 114 4.98 8.97 -29.18
C ASP A 114 5.28 10.46 -29.00
N CYS A 115 4.39 11.21 -28.35
CA CYS A 115 4.52 12.66 -28.20
C CYS A 115 5.12 13.11 -26.85
N ARG A 116 5.32 12.18 -25.90
CA ARG A 116 5.91 12.42 -24.55
C ARG A 116 5.15 13.43 -23.68
N ASN A 117 3.94 13.82 -24.07
CA ASN A 117 3.07 14.67 -23.27
C ASN A 117 2.27 13.86 -22.24
N ASN A 118 1.83 14.53 -21.16
CA ASN A 118 1.02 13.93 -20.11
C ASN A 118 -0.48 14.07 -20.39
N PHE A 119 -1.23 12.99 -20.15
CA PHE A 119 -2.67 12.97 -20.33
C PHE A 119 -3.40 12.35 -19.14
N CYS A 120 -4.72 12.54 -19.09
CA CYS A 120 -5.57 11.86 -18.12
C CYS A 120 -5.91 10.45 -18.60
N VAL A 121 -6.51 9.62 -17.74
CA VAL A 121 -6.86 8.22 -18.09
C VAL A 121 -7.69 8.14 -19.38
N ARG A 122 -8.56 9.13 -19.60
CA ARG A 122 -9.42 9.23 -20.78
C ARG A 122 -8.73 9.71 -22.06
N HIS A 123 -7.55 10.30 -21.95
CA HIS A 123 -6.81 10.83 -23.10
C HIS A 123 -5.40 10.22 -23.22
N ARG A 124 -5.17 9.07 -22.58
CA ARG A 124 -3.85 8.42 -22.51
C ARG A 124 -3.42 7.80 -23.85
N HIS A 125 -4.39 7.44 -24.70
CA HIS A 125 -4.14 6.78 -25.97
C HIS A 125 -3.91 7.82 -27.08
N GLY A 126 -3.14 7.45 -28.11
CA GLY A 126 -2.82 8.31 -29.25
C GLY A 126 -4.06 8.92 -29.90
N ASP A 127 -5.11 8.11 -30.10
CA ASP A 127 -6.36 8.52 -30.75
C ASP A 127 -7.22 9.50 -29.93
N ASP A 128 -7.03 9.54 -28.61
CA ASP A 128 -7.84 10.36 -27.72
C ASP A 128 -7.29 11.79 -27.54
N HIS A 129 -6.15 12.09 -28.16
CA HIS A 129 -5.53 13.41 -28.17
C HIS A 129 -4.94 13.75 -29.54
N ASP A 130 -4.60 15.01 -29.73
CA ASP A 130 -3.90 15.47 -30.93
C ASP A 130 -2.42 15.08 -30.78
N CYS A 131 -2.10 13.82 -31.10
CA CYS A 131 -0.77 13.25 -30.90
C CYS A 131 0.19 13.70 -31.99
N GLU A 132 1.13 14.58 -31.64
CA GLU A 132 2.16 15.08 -32.57
C GLU A 132 3.45 14.22 -32.58
N GLY A 133 3.39 13.03 -31.96
CA GLY A 133 4.50 12.08 -31.97
C GLY A 133 4.65 11.46 -33.34
N ASN A 134 5.90 11.44 -33.84
CA ASN A 134 6.29 10.98 -35.18
C ASN A 134 5.45 9.79 -35.65
N SER A 135 4.54 10.05 -36.59
CA SER A 135 4.02 9.05 -37.50
C SER A 135 5.18 8.58 -38.37
N ASP A 136 6.07 7.75 -37.82
CA ASP A 136 6.88 6.91 -38.67
C ASP A 136 5.90 6.01 -39.43
N PRO A 137 5.91 6.01 -40.78
CA PRO A 137 5.09 5.08 -41.56
C PRO A 137 5.49 3.61 -41.32
N ARG A 138 6.49 3.33 -40.48
CA ARG A 138 6.79 2.03 -39.89
C ARG A 138 6.15 1.90 -38.50
N SER A 139 4.84 2.02 -38.41
CA SER A 139 4.14 1.58 -37.21
C SER A 139 4.58 0.15 -36.86
N PRO A 140 4.63 -0.21 -35.57
CA PRO A 140 4.78 -1.61 -35.20
C PRO A 140 3.62 -2.35 -35.87
N VAL A 141 3.94 -3.30 -36.75
CA VAL A 141 2.96 -4.21 -37.32
C VAL A 141 2.08 -4.67 -36.16
N ASN A 142 0.78 -4.38 -36.21
CA ASN A 142 -0.14 -4.70 -35.13
C ASN A 142 0.08 -6.17 -34.76
N ASN A 143 0.16 -6.50 -33.47
CA ASN A 143 0.37 -7.90 -33.05
C ASN A 143 -0.67 -8.83 -33.69
N HIS A 144 -1.89 -8.32 -33.92
CA HIS A 144 -2.94 -8.99 -34.66
C HIS A 144 -2.60 -9.32 -36.12
N ASP A 145 -1.91 -8.41 -36.83
CA ASP A 145 -1.49 -8.63 -38.23
C ASP A 145 -0.32 -9.63 -38.31
N LEU A 146 0.60 -9.61 -37.34
CA LEU A 146 1.68 -10.61 -37.24
C LEU A 146 1.14 -12.01 -36.92
N ASP A 147 0.19 -12.09 -35.99
CA ASP A 147 -0.45 -13.36 -35.61
C ASP A 147 -1.22 -13.96 -36.79
N TYR A 148 -1.91 -13.14 -37.59
CA TYR A 148 -2.61 -13.57 -38.79
C TYR A 148 -1.65 -14.10 -39.87
N GLU A 149 -0.53 -13.40 -40.11
CA GLU A 149 0.48 -13.82 -41.09
C GLU A 149 1.16 -15.13 -40.67
N LEU A 150 1.49 -15.30 -39.39
CA LEU A 150 2.07 -16.52 -38.83
C LEU A 150 1.09 -17.71 -38.93
N ALA A 151 -0.19 -17.49 -38.63
CA ALA A 151 -1.22 -18.51 -38.75
C ALA A 151 -1.35 -19.01 -40.20
N ARG A 152 -1.31 -18.11 -41.18
CA ARG A 152 -1.34 -18.47 -42.61
C ARG A 152 -0.13 -19.32 -43.00
N GLN A 153 1.07 -18.95 -42.56
CA GLN A 153 2.30 -19.72 -42.84
C GLN A 153 2.28 -21.12 -42.23
N LEU A 154 1.78 -21.28 -41.01
CA LEU A 154 1.63 -22.59 -40.36
C LEU A 154 0.66 -23.48 -41.14
N GLN A 155 -0.46 -22.92 -41.59
CA GLN A 155 -1.46 -23.65 -42.37
C GLN A 155 -0.92 -24.09 -43.74
N GLU A 156 -0.09 -23.26 -44.39
CA GLU A 156 0.62 -23.62 -45.62
C GLU A 156 1.66 -24.72 -45.39
N GLN A 157 2.43 -24.63 -44.30
CA GLN A 157 3.39 -25.68 -43.92
C GLN A 157 2.69 -27.01 -43.63
N GLU A 158 1.57 -26.99 -42.91
CA GLU A 158 0.77 -28.17 -42.60
C GLU A 158 0.20 -28.79 -43.89
N ASN A 159 -0.41 -27.98 -44.76
CA ASN A 159 -0.90 -28.43 -46.07
C ASN A 159 0.22 -29.06 -46.92
N ARG A 160 1.45 -28.50 -46.84
CA ARG A 160 2.62 -29.05 -47.53
C ARG A 160 3.06 -30.39 -46.93
N MET A 161 2.99 -30.56 -45.61
CA MET A 161 3.26 -31.85 -44.96
C MET A 161 2.20 -32.89 -45.31
N ILE A 162 0.92 -32.51 -45.33
CA ILE A 162 -0.19 -33.39 -45.73
C ILE A 162 0.00 -33.85 -47.18
N ARG A 163 0.33 -32.97 -48.11
CA ARG A 163 0.62 -33.33 -49.52
C ARG A 163 1.82 -34.25 -49.68
N ARG A 164 2.84 -34.15 -48.82
CA ARG A 164 3.99 -35.08 -48.81
C ARG A 164 3.61 -36.45 -48.27
N ARG A 165 2.69 -36.51 -47.30
CA ARG A 165 2.20 -37.75 -46.69
C ARG A 165 1.17 -38.48 -47.56
N ASN A 166 0.37 -37.72 -48.31
CA ASN A 166 -0.66 -38.21 -49.24
C ASN A 166 -0.39 -37.65 -50.64
N PRO A 167 0.57 -38.22 -51.38
CA PRO A 167 0.77 -37.84 -52.77
C PRO A 167 -0.50 -38.19 -53.58
N PRO A 168 -0.95 -37.31 -54.50
CA PRO A 168 -2.11 -37.60 -55.30
C PRO A 168 -1.88 -38.90 -56.09
N GLN A 169 -2.80 -39.85 -55.95
CA GLN A 169 -2.82 -41.05 -56.78
C GLN A 169 -2.97 -40.58 -58.23
N ARG A 170 -2.01 -40.92 -59.10
CA ARG A 170 -2.16 -40.69 -60.54
C ARG A 170 -3.38 -41.50 -60.99
N GLU A 171 -4.43 -40.84 -61.44
CA GLU A 171 -5.43 -41.47 -62.30
C GLU A 171 -4.70 -41.97 -63.55
N GLU A 172 -4.47 -43.29 -63.62
CA GLU A 172 -4.06 -43.95 -64.84
C GLU A 172 -5.22 -43.82 -65.85
N GLN A 173 -5.04 -42.92 -66.81
CA GLN A 173 -5.79 -42.92 -68.05
C GLN A 173 -5.61 -44.28 -68.71
N GLN A 174 -6.66 -45.10 -68.68
CA GLN A 174 -6.75 -46.31 -69.47
C GLN A 174 -6.96 -45.93 -70.94
N ILE A 175 -5.89 -45.49 -71.59
CA ILE A 175 -5.75 -45.49 -73.04
C ILE A 175 -4.97 -46.76 -73.37
N CYS A 176 -5.68 -47.88 -73.51
CA CYS A 176 -5.12 -49.04 -74.18
C CYS A 176 -5.56 -48.97 -75.64
N CYS A 177 -4.62 -48.61 -76.50
CA CYS A 177 -4.74 -48.61 -77.94
C CYS A 177 -4.94 -50.04 -78.48
N ILE A 178 -5.95 -50.21 -79.32
CA ILE A 178 -5.96 -50.93 -80.61
C ILE A 178 -5.02 -52.14 -80.72
N SER A 179 -5.60 -53.34 -80.86
CA SER A 179 -5.20 -54.40 -81.81
C SER A 179 -6.38 -55.33 -82.04
#